data_AF-A0A729G5R0-F1
#
_entry.id   AF-A0A729G5R0-F1
#
_cell.length_a   1.000
_cell.length_b   1.000
_cell.length_c   1.000
_cell.angle_alpha   90.00
_cell.angle_beta   90.00
_cell.angle_gamma   90.00
#
_symmetry.space_group_name_H-M   'P 1'
#
loop_
_entity.id
_entity.type
_entity.pdbx_description
1 polymer ?
#
loop_
_entity_poly.entity_id
_entity_poly.type
_entity_poly.pdbx_seq_one_letter_code
_entity_poly.pdbx_strand_id
1 'polypeptide(L)'
;AASILDKLWVEKEGSFRAGMRKTGPDNASPLDCSSWGGLFVANIDMEKARRCYACLERFWYATHDVTGYTPYHPGYGYPNKKRGVWTEGSAGVALLARRLGDDATAKDILARLAPLRTRYGYIDSSDYPDNDDMPPWPSSCNTAWMILACNPQGFWNVTSPAIPGSYYRY
;
A
#
# COMPACT_ATOMS: atom_id res chain seq x y z
N ALA A 1 -16.38 -11.68 6.60
CA ALA A 1 -15.56 -11.11 7.69
C ALA A 1 -15.04 -12.18 8.66
N ALA A 2 -15.92 -12.89 9.39
CA ALA A 2 -15.52 -13.80 10.48
C ALA A 2 -14.44 -14.84 10.11
N SER A 3 -14.60 -15.58 9.01
CA SER A 3 -13.62 -16.58 8.56
C SER A 3 -12.26 -15.98 8.15
N ILE A 4 -12.24 -14.75 7.63
CA ILE A 4 -10.99 -14.05 7.27
C ILE A 4 -10.25 -13.62 8.53
N LEU A 5 -10.96 -13.02 9.48
CA LEU A 5 -10.36 -12.61 10.76
C LEU A 5 -9.86 -13.83 11.54
N ASP A 6 -10.67 -14.88 11.66
CA ASP A 6 -10.28 -16.10 12.38
C ASP A 6 -9.03 -16.78 11.80
N LYS A 7 -8.92 -16.85 10.46
CA LYS A 7 -7.85 -17.63 9.82
C LYS A 7 -6.60 -16.82 9.46
N LEU A 8 -6.76 -15.54 9.13
CA LEU A 8 -5.69 -14.74 8.55
C LEU A 8 -5.19 -13.62 9.46
N TRP A 9 -5.96 -13.20 10.47
CA TRP A 9 -5.48 -12.20 11.42
C TRP A 9 -4.40 -12.78 12.32
N VAL A 10 -3.31 -12.04 12.52
CA VAL A 10 -2.23 -12.43 13.44
C VAL A 10 -2.19 -11.45 14.59
N GLU A 11 -2.77 -11.87 15.72
CA GLU A 11 -2.93 -11.01 16.90
C GLU A 11 -1.61 -10.48 17.46
N LYS A 12 -0.49 -11.19 17.34
CA LYS A 12 0.81 -10.68 17.80
C LYS A 12 1.38 -9.60 16.88
N GLU A 13 1.15 -9.75 15.58
CA GLU A 13 1.74 -8.87 14.56
C GLU A 13 0.86 -7.64 14.33
N GLY A 14 -0.46 -7.73 14.53
CA GLY A 14 -1.37 -6.64 14.23
C GLY A 14 -1.65 -6.48 12.74
N SER A 15 -1.46 -7.54 11.95
CA SER A 15 -1.67 -7.57 10.50
C SER A 15 -2.25 -8.90 10.04
N PHE A 16 -2.52 -9.01 8.73
CA PHE A 16 -2.96 -10.25 8.11
C PHE A 16 -1.79 -11.07 7.54
N ARG A 17 -1.97 -12.39 7.50
CA ARG A 17 -1.11 -13.32 6.75
C ARG A 17 -1.29 -13.13 5.24
N ALA A 18 -0.25 -13.43 4.46
CA ALA A 18 -0.32 -13.46 2.99
C ALA A 18 -1.38 -14.43 2.44
N GLY A 19 -1.71 -15.48 3.20
CA GLY A 19 -2.76 -16.42 2.84
C GLY A 19 -2.60 -17.79 3.49
N MET A 20 -3.17 -18.81 2.83
CA MET A 20 -3.10 -20.20 3.26
C MET A 20 -2.51 -21.06 2.13
N ARG A 21 -1.48 -21.84 2.44
CA ARG A 21 -0.91 -22.88 1.58
C ARG A 21 -1.51 -24.24 1.97
N LYS A 22 -1.35 -25.25 1.09
CA LYS A 22 -1.74 -26.65 1.42
C LYS A 22 -1.05 -27.18 2.68
N THR A 23 0.15 -26.67 2.98
CA THR A 23 0.99 -27.07 4.11
C THR A 23 0.76 -26.25 5.38
N GLY A 24 -0.15 -25.27 5.34
CA GLY A 24 -0.41 -24.37 6.45
C GLY A 24 -0.36 -22.89 6.05
N PRO A 25 -0.40 -21.98 7.03
CA PRO A 25 -0.46 -20.55 6.76
C PRO A 25 0.80 -20.02 6.04
N ASP A 26 0.60 -19.04 5.16
CA ASP A 26 1.70 -18.30 4.55
C ASP A 26 2.11 -17.13 5.45
N ASN A 27 3.28 -17.25 6.07
CA ASN A 27 3.79 -16.25 7.00
C ASN A 27 4.66 -15.18 6.33
N ALA A 28 4.74 -15.17 4.99
CA ALA A 28 5.26 -14.02 4.29
C ALA A 28 4.41 -12.79 4.62
N SER A 29 5.05 -11.62 4.68
CA SER A 29 4.41 -10.37 5.08
C SER A 29 4.62 -9.33 3.99
N PRO A 30 3.78 -9.34 2.93
CA PRO A 30 3.76 -8.28 1.94
C PRO A 30 3.01 -7.04 2.45
N LEU A 31 3.24 -5.91 1.78
CA LEU A 31 2.66 -4.62 2.13
C LEU A 31 1.12 -4.63 2.15
N ASP A 32 0.52 -5.24 1.12
CA ASP A 32 -0.93 -5.25 0.86
C ASP A 32 -1.75 -5.91 1.99
N CYS A 33 -1.18 -6.93 2.64
CA CYS A 33 -1.80 -7.57 3.80
C CYS A 33 -1.97 -6.63 5.00
N SER A 34 -1.13 -5.59 5.10
CA SER A 34 -1.27 -4.54 6.12
C SER A 34 -2.04 -3.33 5.57
N SER A 35 -1.78 -2.89 4.33
CA SER A 35 -2.44 -1.70 3.78
C SER A 35 -3.89 -1.97 3.38
N TRP A 36 -4.13 -2.88 2.44
CA TRP A 36 -5.48 -3.25 2.02
C TRP A 36 -6.21 -4.09 3.07
N GLY A 37 -5.48 -4.93 3.81
CA GLY A 37 -6.03 -5.59 5.01
C GLY A 37 -6.50 -4.59 6.06
N GLY A 38 -5.76 -3.49 6.25
CA GLY A 38 -6.15 -2.35 7.09
C GLY A 38 -7.42 -1.66 6.60
N LEU A 39 -7.52 -1.37 5.29
CA LEU A 39 -8.72 -0.82 4.67
C LEU A 39 -9.93 -1.74 4.86
N PHE A 40 -9.75 -3.03 4.66
CA PHE A 40 -10.77 -4.03 4.88
C PHE A 40 -11.25 -4.04 6.34
N VAL A 41 -10.33 -4.18 7.29
CA VAL A 41 -10.70 -4.32 8.69
C VAL A 41 -11.22 -3.02 9.29
N ALA A 42 -10.90 -1.84 8.73
CA ALA A 42 -11.49 -0.56 9.13
C ALA A 42 -13.02 -0.52 9.01
N ASN A 43 -13.61 -1.39 8.20
CA ASN A 43 -15.07 -1.53 8.07
C ASN A 43 -15.70 -2.42 9.16
N ILE A 44 -14.88 -3.01 10.03
CA ILE A 44 -15.29 -3.99 11.04
C ILE A 44 -14.78 -3.58 12.42
N ASP A 45 -13.48 -3.28 12.53
CA ASP A 45 -12.76 -2.98 13.76
C ASP A 45 -11.67 -1.93 13.46
N MET A 46 -11.93 -0.68 13.86
CA MET A 46 -11.01 0.44 13.66
C MET A 46 -9.70 0.29 14.44
N GLU A 47 -9.68 -0.42 15.57
CA GLU A 47 -8.44 -0.64 16.32
C GLU A 47 -7.50 -1.58 15.56
N LYS A 48 -8.04 -2.64 14.96
CA LYS A 48 -7.25 -3.52 14.08
C LYS A 48 -6.73 -2.77 12.86
N ALA A 49 -7.50 -1.83 12.32
CA ALA A 49 -7.04 -1.00 11.20
C ALA A 49 -5.86 -0.12 11.59
N ARG A 50 -5.90 0.50 12.79
CA ARG A 50 -4.75 1.27 13.31
C ARG A 50 -3.52 0.41 13.53
N ARG A 51 -3.70 -0.84 13.97
CA ARG A 51 -2.59 -1.78 14.14
C ARG A 51 -1.97 -2.18 12.81
N CYS A 52 -2.80 -2.49 11.80
CA CYS A 52 -2.33 -2.68 10.43
C CYS A 52 -1.50 -1.49 9.95
N TYR A 53 -1.97 -0.27 10.22
CA TYR A 53 -1.28 0.95 9.82
C TYR A 53 0.08 1.12 10.51
N ALA A 54 0.15 0.84 11.82
CA ALA A 54 1.41 0.88 12.56
C ALA A 54 2.46 -0.11 12.02
N CYS A 55 2.03 -1.27 11.49
CA CYS A 55 2.93 -2.24 10.87
C CYS A 55 3.53 -1.76 9.54
N LEU A 56 3.03 -0.69 8.93
CA LEU A 56 3.44 -0.26 7.59
C LEU A 56 4.79 0.47 7.58
N GLU A 57 5.21 1.06 8.70
CA GLU A 57 6.48 1.79 8.81
C GLU A 57 7.68 0.93 8.35
N ARG A 58 7.66 -0.37 8.66
CA ARG A 58 8.73 -1.32 8.28
C ARG A 58 8.89 -1.52 6.77
N PHE A 59 7.90 -1.12 5.97
CA PHE A 59 7.95 -1.18 4.51
C PHE A 59 8.39 0.15 3.89
N TRP A 60 8.54 1.22 4.67
CA TRP A 60 9.02 2.50 4.16
C TRP A 60 10.39 2.33 3.51
N TYR A 61 10.54 2.88 2.31
CA TYR A 61 11.73 2.70 1.49
C TYR A 61 11.96 3.88 0.55
N ALA A 62 13.23 4.14 0.25
CA ALA A 62 13.65 5.13 -0.73
C ALA A 62 14.48 4.43 -1.81
N THR A 63 14.17 4.74 -3.06
CA THR A 63 15.04 4.52 -4.22
C THR A 63 15.84 5.79 -4.50
N HIS A 64 16.67 5.79 -5.55
CA HIS A 64 17.35 6.99 -6.02
C HIS A 64 16.38 8.12 -6.43
N ASP A 65 15.20 7.78 -6.94
CA ASP A 65 14.25 8.76 -7.49
C ASP A 65 13.21 9.24 -6.47
N VAL A 66 12.74 8.33 -5.60
CA VAL A 66 11.52 8.55 -4.83
C VAL A 66 11.53 7.84 -3.48
N THR A 67 10.55 8.19 -2.63
CA THR A 67 10.32 7.52 -1.35
C THR A 67 8.85 7.09 -1.25
N GLY A 68 8.61 5.88 -0.74
CA GLY A 68 7.29 5.30 -0.56
C GLY A 68 7.38 3.97 0.18
N TYR A 69 6.57 2.99 -0.21
CA TYR A 69 6.52 1.68 0.42
C TYR A 69 6.92 0.56 -0.54
N THR A 70 7.76 -0.37 -0.05
CA THR A 70 8.15 -1.57 -0.79
C THR A 70 7.06 -2.64 -0.70
N PRO A 71 6.71 -3.33 -1.80
CA PRO A 71 5.70 -4.39 -1.77
C PRO A 71 6.19 -5.61 -0.99
N TYR A 72 7.48 -5.91 -1.16
CA TYR A 72 8.15 -7.07 -0.61
C TYR A 72 9.43 -6.66 0.11
N HIS A 73 9.83 -7.44 1.11
CA HIS A 73 11.07 -7.24 1.85
C HIS A 73 11.78 -8.58 2.07
N PRO A 74 13.10 -8.70 1.82
CA PRO A 74 13.85 -9.93 2.04
C PRO A 74 13.68 -10.55 3.43
N GLY A 75 13.69 -9.71 4.45
CA GLY A 75 13.49 -10.12 5.85
C GLY A 75 12.07 -10.55 6.22
N TYR A 76 11.07 -10.38 5.34
CA TYR A 76 9.65 -10.65 5.64
C TYR A 76 9.08 -11.77 4.76
N GLY A 77 9.89 -12.79 4.47
CA GLY A 77 9.47 -13.98 3.72
C GLY A 77 9.68 -13.89 2.20
N TYR A 78 10.39 -12.87 1.73
CA TYR A 78 10.69 -12.68 0.30
C TYR A 78 12.21 -12.60 0.02
N PRO A 79 13.01 -13.62 0.40
CA PRO A 79 14.48 -13.54 0.39
C PRO A 79 15.10 -13.22 -0.97
N ASN A 80 14.38 -13.53 -2.06
CA ASN A 80 14.84 -13.34 -3.44
C ASN A 80 14.29 -12.06 -4.09
N LYS A 81 13.48 -11.26 -3.38
CA LYS A 81 12.87 -10.05 -3.93
C LYS A 81 13.74 -8.84 -3.63
N LYS A 82 13.91 -7.98 -4.63
CA LYS A 82 14.56 -6.68 -4.46
C LYS A 82 13.54 -5.65 -3.99
N ARG A 83 13.98 -4.70 -3.17
CA ARG A 83 13.13 -3.61 -2.68
C ARG A 83 12.99 -2.54 -3.74
N GLY A 84 11.84 -1.88 -3.74
CA GLY A 84 11.51 -0.76 -4.61
C GLY A 84 10.41 0.07 -3.97
N VAL A 85 9.88 1.05 -4.70
CA VAL A 85 8.68 1.81 -4.32
C VAL A 85 7.55 1.39 -5.25
N TRP A 86 6.54 0.73 -4.68
CA TRP A 86 5.34 0.30 -5.39
C TRP A 86 4.28 1.38 -5.28
N THR A 87 3.92 1.98 -6.41
CA THR A 87 3.04 3.14 -6.44
C THR A 87 1.65 2.77 -5.97
N GLU A 88 1.06 1.70 -6.51
CA GLU A 88 -0.25 1.22 -6.09
C GLU A 88 -0.29 0.89 -4.59
N GLY A 89 0.72 0.18 -4.09
CA GLY A 89 0.82 -0.15 -2.67
C GLY A 89 0.93 1.08 -1.78
N SER A 90 1.80 2.02 -2.15
CA SER A 90 2.02 3.27 -1.42
C SER A 90 0.76 4.15 -1.42
N ALA A 91 0.06 4.24 -2.55
CA ALA A 91 -1.24 4.91 -2.63
C ALA A 91 -2.31 4.20 -1.80
N GLY A 92 -2.27 2.86 -1.68
CA GLY A 92 -3.08 2.09 -0.75
C GLY A 92 -2.83 2.44 0.72
N VAL A 93 -1.55 2.65 1.10
CA VAL A 93 -1.19 3.15 2.44
C VAL A 93 -1.73 4.57 2.66
N ALA A 94 -1.61 5.45 1.68
CA ALA A 94 -2.18 6.79 1.75
C ALA A 94 -3.71 6.74 1.91
N LEU A 95 -4.41 5.88 1.17
CA LEU A 95 -5.85 5.71 1.31
C LEU A 95 -6.24 5.18 2.70
N LEU A 96 -5.45 4.26 3.28
CA LEU A 96 -5.65 3.81 4.66
C LEU A 96 -5.43 4.95 5.66
N ALA A 97 -4.39 5.78 5.49
CA ALA A 97 -4.16 6.94 6.33
C ALA A 97 -5.39 7.88 6.33
N ARG A 98 -5.96 8.14 5.14
CA ARG A 98 -7.22 8.90 5.00
C ARG A 98 -8.38 8.21 5.70
N ARG A 99 -8.50 6.88 5.57
CA ARG A 99 -9.55 6.10 6.29
C ARG A 99 -9.46 6.26 7.80
N LEU A 100 -8.25 6.46 8.32
CA LEU A 100 -7.96 6.68 9.75
C LEU A 100 -8.03 8.16 10.17
N GLY A 101 -8.30 9.07 9.23
CA GLY A 101 -8.40 10.52 9.49
C GLY A 101 -7.08 11.28 9.39
N ASP A 102 -6.00 10.65 8.90
CA ASP A 102 -4.68 11.27 8.72
C ASP A 102 -4.45 11.69 7.27
N ASP A 103 -5.14 12.76 6.86
CA ASP A 103 -5.01 13.33 5.52
C ASP A 103 -3.63 14.00 5.29
N ALA A 104 -2.94 14.41 6.36
CA ALA A 104 -1.63 15.03 6.27
C ALA A 104 -0.57 14.02 5.82
N THR A 105 -0.53 12.85 6.48
CA THR A 105 0.36 11.76 6.08
C THR A 105 0.02 11.24 4.69
N ALA A 106 -1.28 11.11 4.36
CA ALA A 106 -1.69 10.71 3.02
C ALA A 106 -1.16 11.66 1.94
N LYS A 107 -1.26 12.98 2.18
CA LYS A 107 -0.75 14.00 1.26
C LYS A 107 0.76 13.92 1.09
N ASP A 108 1.52 13.70 2.16
CA ASP A 108 2.98 13.55 2.08
C ASP A 108 3.38 12.32 1.25
N ILE A 109 2.75 11.16 1.50
CA ILE A 109 3.00 9.94 0.72
C ILE A 109 2.74 10.20 -0.77
N LEU A 110 1.59 10.77 -1.11
CA LEU A 110 1.20 11.00 -2.51
C LEU A 110 2.11 12.03 -3.21
N ALA A 111 2.57 13.05 -2.49
CA ALA A 111 3.51 14.03 -3.03
C ALA A 111 4.88 13.39 -3.37
N ARG A 112 5.35 12.44 -2.55
CA ARG A 112 6.62 11.72 -2.79
C ARG A 112 6.56 10.77 -3.97
N LEU A 113 5.36 10.33 -4.37
CA LEU A 113 5.13 9.53 -5.57
C LEU A 113 5.00 10.37 -6.85
N ALA A 114 4.84 11.70 -6.74
CA ALA A 114 4.66 12.58 -7.89
C ALA A 114 5.75 12.44 -8.99
N PRO A 115 7.04 12.20 -8.68
CA PRO A 115 8.06 12.00 -9.70
C PRO A 115 7.85 10.74 -10.57
N LEU A 116 7.09 9.74 -10.10
CA LEU A 116 6.77 8.53 -10.88
C LEU A 116 5.68 8.73 -11.92
N ARG A 117 5.16 9.96 -12.05
CA ARG A 117 4.17 10.29 -13.06
C ARG A 117 4.83 10.43 -14.43
N THR A 118 4.23 9.77 -15.41
CA THR A 118 4.53 9.92 -16.84
C THR A 118 3.32 10.49 -17.57
N ARG A 119 3.47 10.71 -18.89
CA ARG A 119 2.34 11.07 -19.76
C ARG A 119 1.26 9.99 -19.88
N TYR A 120 1.58 8.75 -19.49
CA TYR A 120 0.71 7.58 -19.63
C TYR A 120 0.16 7.07 -18.29
N GLY A 121 0.45 7.75 -17.18
CA GLY A 121 0.11 7.30 -15.84
C GLY A 121 1.34 7.14 -14.96
N TYR A 122 1.19 6.37 -13.89
CA TYR A 122 2.26 6.16 -12.90
C TYR A 122 3.01 4.85 -13.10
N ILE A 123 4.33 4.90 -12.93
CA ILE A 123 5.23 3.73 -12.92
C ILE A 123 5.51 3.28 -11.49
N ASP A 124 6.19 2.15 -11.35
CA ASP A 124 6.89 1.75 -10.13
C ASP A 124 8.37 2.18 -10.19
N SER A 125 9.08 2.17 -9.05
CA SER A 125 10.51 2.51 -9.00
C SER A 125 11.33 1.46 -8.27
N SER A 126 12.54 1.21 -8.77
CA SER A 126 13.51 0.26 -8.23
C SER A 126 14.92 0.70 -8.66
N ASP A 127 15.91 0.62 -7.76
CA ASP A 127 17.32 0.88 -8.09
C ASP A 127 17.96 -0.25 -8.92
N TYR A 128 17.18 -1.29 -9.20
CA TYR A 128 17.59 -2.46 -9.94
C TYR A 128 16.79 -2.52 -11.25
N PRO A 129 17.40 -2.19 -12.40
CA PRO A 129 16.70 -2.04 -13.67
C PRO A 129 16.15 -3.36 -14.24
N ASP A 130 16.78 -4.49 -13.91
CA ASP A 130 16.34 -5.83 -14.32
C ASP A 130 15.28 -6.44 -13.39
N ASN A 131 14.57 -5.62 -12.62
CA ASN A 131 13.56 -6.09 -11.68
C ASN A 131 12.18 -6.19 -12.36
N ASP A 132 11.80 -7.41 -12.76
CA ASP A 132 10.50 -7.68 -13.37
C ASP A 132 9.31 -7.44 -12.42
N ASP A 133 9.52 -7.49 -11.09
CA ASP A 133 8.46 -7.25 -10.11
C ASP A 133 8.13 -5.76 -9.95
N MET A 134 9.07 -4.88 -10.31
CA MET A 134 8.94 -3.42 -10.20
C MET A 134 9.25 -2.76 -11.54
N PRO A 135 8.47 -3.06 -12.59
CA PRO A 135 8.83 -2.71 -13.94
C PRO A 135 8.58 -1.20 -14.18
N PRO A 136 9.43 -0.51 -14.96
CA PRO A 136 9.33 0.95 -15.16
C PRO A 136 8.21 1.38 -16.12
N TRP A 137 7.20 0.53 -16.33
CA TRP A 137 6.15 0.73 -17.32
C TRP A 137 4.92 1.33 -16.65
N PRO A 138 4.29 2.35 -17.24
CA PRO A 138 3.12 2.98 -16.65
C PRO A 138 1.95 1.99 -16.64
N SER A 139 1.21 1.97 -15.54
CA SER A 139 0.07 1.07 -15.37
C SER A 139 -1.21 1.83 -15.07
N SER A 140 -2.32 1.34 -15.61
CA SER A 140 -3.66 1.81 -15.28
C SER A 140 -3.98 1.57 -13.80
N CYS A 141 -3.45 0.50 -13.20
CA CYS A 141 -3.68 0.19 -11.78
C CYS A 141 -3.03 1.22 -10.86
N ASN A 142 -1.73 1.51 -11.06
CA ASN A 142 -1.01 2.55 -10.32
C ASN A 142 -1.72 3.90 -10.41
N THR A 143 -2.16 4.26 -11.62
CA THR A 143 -2.87 5.52 -11.86
C THR A 143 -4.23 5.56 -11.15
N ALA A 144 -5.00 4.47 -11.18
CA ALA A 144 -6.29 4.38 -10.51
C ALA A 144 -6.14 4.53 -8.99
N TRP A 145 -5.16 3.87 -8.38
CA TRP A 145 -4.91 4.01 -6.95
C TRP A 145 -4.47 5.41 -6.54
N MET A 146 -3.66 6.10 -7.35
CA MET A 146 -3.32 7.51 -7.11
C MET A 146 -4.57 8.40 -7.14
N ILE A 147 -5.48 8.19 -8.10
CA ILE A 147 -6.76 8.92 -8.18
C ILE A 147 -7.62 8.64 -6.94
N LEU A 148 -7.79 7.37 -6.57
CA LEU A 148 -8.62 6.96 -5.44
C LEU A 148 -8.05 7.47 -4.11
N ALA A 149 -6.74 7.45 -3.92
CA ALA A 149 -6.13 8.02 -2.72
C ALA A 149 -6.31 9.55 -2.67
N CYS A 150 -6.20 10.26 -3.80
CA CYS A 150 -6.41 11.70 -3.81
C CYS A 150 -7.89 12.11 -3.68
N ASN A 151 -8.80 11.34 -4.29
CA ASN A 151 -10.24 11.58 -4.27
C ASN A 151 -11.01 10.24 -4.12
N PRO A 152 -11.22 9.79 -2.87
CA PRO A 152 -11.75 8.46 -2.61
C PRO A 152 -13.21 8.24 -3.04
N GLN A 153 -14.04 9.29 -3.04
CA GLN A 153 -15.46 9.21 -3.44
C GLN A 153 -16.23 8.07 -2.73
N GLY A 154 -15.90 7.78 -1.46
CA GLY A 154 -16.53 6.69 -0.70
C GLY A 154 -15.95 5.29 -0.96
N PHE A 155 -14.95 5.15 -1.84
CA PHE A 155 -14.24 3.90 -2.03
C PHE A 155 -13.63 3.41 -0.70
N TRP A 156 -13.85 2.13 -0.37
CA TRP A 156 -13.55 1.55 0.96
C TRP A 156 -14.13 2.32 2.16
N ASN A 157 -15.27 2.98 1.96
CA ASN A 157 -15.90 3.87 2.96
C ASN A 157 -14.98 5.01 3.44
N VAL A 158 -14.06 5.46 2.59
CA VAL A 158 -13.26 6.66 2.84
C VAL A 158 -14.01 7.86 2.30
N THR A 159 -14.45 8.76 3.18
CA THR A 159 -15.24 9.94 2.83
C THR A 159 -14.45 11.25 2.91
N SER A 160 -13.12 11.18 3.08
CA SER A 160 -12.25 12.35 3.15
C SER A 160 -12.37 13.20 1.87
N PRO A 161 -12.46 14.54 1.98
CA PRO A 161 -12.53 15.44 0.82
C PRO A 161 -11.31 15.31 -0.09
N ALA A 162 -11.48 15.56 -1.39
CA ALA A 162 -10.38 15.50 -2.35
C ALA A 162 -9.17 16.35 -1.91
N ILE A 163 -7.96 15.82 -2.04
CA ILE A 163 -6.72 16.55 -1.72
C ILE A 163 -6.52 17.68 -2.76
N PRO A 164 -6.49 18.96 -2.34
CA PRO A 164 -6.34 20.08 -3.28
C PRO A 164 -5.00 20.05 -4.02
N GLY A 165 -5.00 20.51 -5.28
CA GLY A 165 -3.81 20.49 -6.14
C GLY A 165 -3.45 19.09 -6.66
N SER A 166 -4.40 18.16 -6.63
CA SER A 166 -4.15 16.75 -6.86
C SER A 166 -3.51 16.44 -8.21
N TYR A 167 -2.51 15.56 -8.14
CA TYR A 167 -1.53 15.24 -9.19
C TYR A 167 -2.07 14.39 -10.35
N TYR A 168 -3.39 14.16 -10.44
CA TYR A 168 -4.04 13.50 -11.56
C TYR A 168 -4.68 14.56 -12.47
N ARG A 169 -4.03 14.92 -13.59
CA ARG A 169 -4.69 15.67 -14.67
C ARG A 169 -4.64 14.80 -15.92
N TYR A 170 -5.84 14.48 -16.43
CA TYR A 170 -6.07 13.88 -17.75
C TYR A 170 -5.57 14.82 -18.85
#